data_AF-A0A2G6J0N6-F1
#
_entry.id   AF-A0A2G6J0N6-F1
#
_cell.length_a   1.000
_cell.length_b   1.000
_cell.length_c   1.000
_cell.angle_alpha   90.00
_cell.angle_beta   90.00
_cell.angle_gamma   90.00
#
_symmetry.space_group_name_H-M   'P 1'
#
loop_
_entity.id
_entity.type
_entity.pdbx_description
1 polymer ?
#
loop_
_entity_poly.entity_id
_entity_poly.type
_entity_poly.pdbx_seq_one_letter_code
_entity_poly.pdbx_strand_id
1 'polypeptide(L)'
;MVEIAEIKDVGSLGKWLKGQSGEVSIWIARRAALRVLPVYWCWVAESKAAQERNLTALPVLRFDLISEIARATPTFDTKVTARAARAAVDATGAAGAALAALAAADAALAAVRTVRAVGTVRVAIAAHAALAAAGAARANPAAFWWAVRKDCLAVGGADAAGIARLLLDALPLWHGAENPILSEWSALNTALGQPSQKLDWSFWIAWYDSVLEGKPLNADMLAEIARIKDEDWDKGEAIVLSRINEIWRRYQL
;
A
#
# COMPACT_ATOMS: atom_id res chain seq x y z
N MET A 1 -22.10 -16.16 -4.24
CA MET A 1 -20.88 -15.49 -4.75
C MET A 1 -21.27 -14.04 -4.98
N VAL A 2 -20.44 -13.06 -4.62
CA VAL A 2 -20.75 -11.63 -4.91
C VAL A 2 -20.27 -11.34 -6.32
N GLU A 3 -21.11 -10.75 -7.16
CA GLU A 3 -20.68 -10.36 -8.51
C GLU A 3 -19.73 -9.16 -8.44
N ILE A 4 -18.75 -9.07 -9.37
CA ILE A 4 -17.79 -7.96 -9.35
C ILE A 4 -18.51 -6.60 -9.43
N ALA A 5 -19.59 -6.52 -10.20
CA ALA A 5 -20.41 -5.31 -10.32
C ALA A 5 -21.04 -4.84 -8.99
N GLU A 6 -21.22 -5.74 -8.02
CA GLU A 6 -21.82 -5.45 -6.71
C GLU A 6 -20.80 -4.99 -5.65
N ILE A 7 -19.50 -5.02 -5.97
CA ILE A 7 -18.44 -4.57 -5.05
C ILE A 7 -18.49 -3.04 -4.95
N LYS A 8 -18.95 -2.52 -3.82
CA LYS A 8 -19.16 -1.09 -3.55
C LYS A 8 -18.66 -0.63 -2.18
N ASP A 9 -18.21 -1.56 -1.37
CA ASP A 9 -17.74 -1.33 -0.01
C ASP A 9 -16.79 -2.46 0.43
N VAL A 10 -16.15 -2.29 1.59
CA VAL A 10 -15.24 -3.29 2.16
C VAL A 10 -15.94 -4.63 2.41
N GLY A 11 -17.21 -4.61 2.79
CA GLY A 11 -17.98 -5.82 3.10
C GLY A 11 -18.23 -6.69 1.86
N SER A 12 -18.66 -6.06 0.77
CA SER A 12 -18.87 -6.70 -0.53
C SER A 12 -17.56 -7.19 -1.14
N LEU A 13 -16.48 -6.40 -1.08
CA LEU A 13 -15.14 -6.85 -1.48
C LEU A 13 -14.67 -8.05 -0.66
N GLY A 14 -14.81 -7.99 0.67
CA GLY A 14 -14.40 -9.07 1.57
C GLY A 14 -15.15 -10.37 1.31
N LYS A 15 -16.43 -10.31 0.93
CA LYS A 15 -17.21 -11.48 0.50
C LYS A 15 -16.70 -12.07 -0.81
N TRP A 16 -16.33 -11.24 -1.79
CA TRP A 16 -15.74 -11.70 -3.05
C TRP A 16 -14.37 -12.36 -2.84
N LEU A 17 -13.50 -11.73 -2.04
CA LEU A 17 -12.16 -12.22 -1.72
C LEU A 17 -12.13 -13.59 -1.02
N LYS A 18 -13.18 -13.97 -0.30
CA LYS A 18 -13.29 -15.32 0.31
C LYS A 18 -13.23 -16.45 -0.72
N GLY A 19 -13.63 -16.18 -1.97
CA GLY A 19 -13.57 -17.16 -3.06
C GLY A 19 -12.26 -17.12 -3.87
N GLN A 20 -11.32 -16.23 -3.52
CA GLN A 20 -10.10 -15.99 -4.29
C GLN A 20 -8.88 -16.62 -3.64
N SER A 21 -7.80 -16.77 -4.42
CA SER A 21 -6.51 -17.21 -3.88
C SER A 21 -5.92 -16.17 -2.92
N GLY A 22 -5.00 -16.61 -2.05
CA GLY A 22 -4.27 -15.70 -1.17
C GLY A 22 -3.47 -14.65 -1.95
N GLU A 23 -2.90 -15.04 -3.09
CA GLU A 23 -2.15 -14.14 -3.96
C GLU A 23 -3.02 -13.03 -4.54
N VAL A 24 -4.19 -13.38 -5.08
CA VAL A 24 -5.18 -12.41 -5.60
C VAL A 24 -5.61 -11.46 -4.48
N SER A 25 -5.85 -12.00 -3.29
CA SER A 25 -6.25 -11.19 -2.14
C SER A 25 -5.18 -10.18 -1.73
N ILE A 26 -3.90 -10.58 -1.73
CA ILE A 26 -2.77 -9.69 -1.44
C ILE A 26 -2.67 -8.59 -2.50
N TRP A 27 -2.75 -8.95 -3.77
CA TRP A 27 -2.60 -8.01 -4.88
C TRP A 27 -3.72 -6.94 -4.88
N ILE A 28 -4.97 -7.36 -4.70
CA ILE A 28 -6.12 -6.44 -4.60
C ILE A 28 -5.98 -5.50 -3.39
N ALA A 29 -5.62 -6.05 -2.23
CA ALA A 29 -5.49 -5.27 -1.00
C ALA A 29 -4.37 -4.23 -1.09
N ARG A 30 -3.22 -4.62 -1.65
CA ARG A 30 -2.08 -3.73 -1.90
C ARG A 30 -2.47 -2.60 -2.85
N ARG A 31 -3.14 -2.89 -3.97
CA ARG A 31 -3.59 -1.82 -4.89
C ARG A 31 -4.62 -0.89 -4.27
N ALA A 32 -5.53 -1.43 -3.45
CA ALA A 32 -6.46 -0.61 -2.68
C ALA A 32 -5.72 0.32 -1.69
N ALA A 33 -4.67 -0.16 -1.03
CA ALA A 33 -3.82 0.64 -0.16
C ALA A 33 -3.07 1.76 -0.90
N LEU A 34 -2.41 1.41 -2.00
CA LEU A 34 -1.64 2.35 -2.81
C LEU A 34 -2.52 3.51 -3.30
N ARG A 35 -3.80 3.27 -3.60
CA ARG A 35 -4.75 4.32 -4.00
C ARG A 35 -5.09 5.34 -2.91
N VAL A 36 -4.79 5.05 -1.65
CA VAL A 36 -5.00 5.98 -0.53
C VAL A 36 -3.71 6.37 0.17
N LEU A 37 -2.56 5.83 -0.28
CA LEU A 37 -1.26 6.04 0.33
C LEU A 37 -0.90 7.53 0.43
N PRO A 38 -1.05 8.38 -0.61
CA PRO A 38 -0.78 9.81 -0.50
C PRO A 38 -1.60 10.51 0.58
N VAL A 39 -2.85 10.10 0.81
CA VAL A 39 -3.68 10.69 1.88
C VAL A 39 -3.09 10.41 3.25
N TYR A 40 -2.65 9.16 3.50
CA TYR A 40 -1.97 8.79 4.73
C TYR A 40 -0.62 9.50 4.86
N TRP A 41 0.14 9.57 3.78
CA TRP A 41 1.47 10.16 3.76
C TRP A 41 1.42 11.68 4.01
N CYS A 42 0.50 12.41 3.39
CA CYS A 42 0.23 13.82 3.74
C CYS A 42 -0.11 13.97 5.22
N TRP A 43 -0.99 13.11 5.74
CA TRP A 43 -1.40 13.18 7.13
C TRP A 43 -0.22 12.99 8.10
N VAL A 44 0.65 12.01 7.89
CA VAL A 44 1.83 11.83 8.76
C VAL A 44 2.86 12.95 8.62
N ALA A 45 2.97 13.57 7.44
CA ALA A 45 3.88 14.68 7.20
C ALA A 45 3.43 15.96 7.90
N GLU A 46 2.12 16.23 7.92
CA GLU A 46 1.57 17.54 8.34
C GLU A 46 0.91 17.52 9.73
N SER A 47 0.41 16.36 10.19
CA SER A 47 -0.40 16.29 11.39
C SER A 47 0.44 16.35 12.67
N LYS A 48 0.11 17.30 13.55
CA LYS A 48 0.63 17.34 14.92
C LYS A 48 0.38 16.02 15.68
N ALA A 49 -0.78 15.40 15.48
CA ALA A 49 -1.12 14.13 16.13
C ALA A 49 -0.24 12.97 15.65
N ALA A 50 0.20 13.00 14.39
CA ALA A 50 1.17 12.04 13.87
C ALA A 50 2.57 12.28 14.45
N GLN A 51 2.99 13.55 14.52
CA GLN A 51 4.28 13.97 15.11
C GLN A 51 4.39 13.59 16.59
N GLU A 52 3.35 13.87 17.39
CA GLU A 52 3.29 13.51 18.82
C GLU A 52 3.41 11.99 19.06
N ARG A 53 3.03 11.19 18.06
CA ARG A 53 3.09 9.73 18.08
C ARG A 53 4.29 9.15 17.33
N ASN A 54 5.16 10.00 16.80
CA ASN A 54 6.29 9.63 15.95
C ASN A 54 5.89 8.69 14.79
N LEU A 55 4.72 8.94 14.19
CA LEU A 55 4.23 8.16 13.05
C LEU A 55 4.86 8.66 11.76
N THR A 56 5.18 7.73 10.87
CA THR A 56 5.77 8.05 9.57
C THR A 56 5.17 7.20 8.46
N ALA A 57 5.46 7.55 7.21
CA ALA A 57 4.96 6.81 6.05
C ALA A 57 5.70 5.48 5.85
N LEU A 58 6.89 5.36 6.41
CA LEU A 58 7.84 4.32 6.09
C LEU A 58 7.36 2.89 6.39
N PRO A 59 6.66 2.59 7.51
CA PRO A 59 6.13 1.25 7.76
C PRO A 59 5.14 0.78 6.71
N VAL A 60 4.30 1.69 6.20
CA VAL A 60 3.30 1.38 5.15
C VAL A 60 3.99 1.17 3.81
N LEU A 61 4.87 2.10 3.43
CA LEU A 61 5.69 2.02 2.21
C LEU A 61 6.49 0.71 2.15
N ARG A 62 7.16 0.37 3.25
CA ARG A 62 7.94 -0.86 3.39
C ARG A 62 7.06 -2.10 3.19
N PHE A 63 5.89 -2.13 3.82
CA PHE A 63 5.00 -3.27 3.71
C PHE A 63 4.43 -3.43 2.30
N ASP A 64 4.04 -2.34 1.63
CA ASP A 64 3.54 -2.40 0.26
C ASP A 64 4.61 -2.90 -0.72
N LEU A 65 5.87 -2.49 -0.56
CA LEU A 65 7.00 -2.99 -1.34
C LEU A 65 7.28 -4.47 -1.04
N ILE A 66 7.34 -4.88 0.23
CA ILE A 66 7.55 -6.28 0.61
C ILE A 66 6.42 -7.18 0.10
N SER A 67 5.18 -6.69 0.09
CA SER A 67 4.03 -7.44 -0.41
C SER A 67 4.13 -7.71 -1.92
N GLU A 68 4.70 -6.78 -2.69
CA GLU A 68 5.02 -6.98 -4.10
C GLU A 68 6.05 -8.10 -4.28
N ILE A 69 7.17 -8.01 -3.57
CA ILE A 69 8.27 -8.99 -3.68
C ILE A 69 7.86 -10.36 -3.17
N ALA A 70 7.14 -10.45 -2.06
CA ALA A 70 6.66 -11.72 -1.51
C ALA A 70 5.66 -12.42 -2.42
N ARG A 71 4.88 -11.65 -3.21
CA ARG A 71 3.99 -12.19 -4.24
C ARG A 71 4.79 -12.77 -5.42
N ALA A 72 5.80 -12.04 -5.87
CA ALA A 72 6.64 -12.46 -6.99
C ALA A 72 7.62 -13.60 -6.64
N THR A 73 7.99 -13.72 -5.36
CA THR A 73 9.04 -14.63 -4.88
C THR A 73 8.51 -15.59 -3.81
N PRO A 74 8.16 -16.84 -4.16
CA PRO A 74 7.62 -17.82 -3.21
C PRO A 74 8.54 -18.15 -2.02
N THR A 75 9.85 -17.93 -2.16
CA THR A 75 10.87 -18.19 -1.12
C THR A 75 11.15 -16.99 -0.22
N PHE A 76 10.41 -15.88 -0.38
CA PHE A 76 10.60 -14.69 0.45
C PHE A 76 10.27 -14.98 1.93
N ASP A 77 11.04 -14.40 2.85
CA ASP A 77 10.89 -14.68 4.28
C ASP A 77 9.55 -14.20 4.83
N THR A 78 8.66 -15.17 5.08
CA THR A 78 7.34 -14.95 5.69
C THR A 78 7.38 -14.20 7.02
N LYS A 79 8.47 -14.30 7.79
CA LYS A 79 8.65 -13.55 9.05
C LYS A 79 8.88 -12.07 8.79
N VAL A 80 9.65 -11.73 7.76
CA VAL A 80 9.86 -10.34 7.32
C VAL A 80 8.54 -9.74 6.86
N THR A 81 7.78 -10.46 6.04
CA THR A 81 6.43 -10.03 5.61
C THR A 81 5.50 -9.81 6.81
N ALA A 82 5.49 -10.73 7.78
CA ALA A 82 4.65 -10.62 8.97
C ALA A 82 5.02 -9.44 9.89
N ARG A 83 6.31 -9.15 10.05
CA ARG A 83 6.78 -8.00 10.84
C ARG A 83 6.44 -6.68 10.17
N ALA A 84 6.72 -6.56 8.87
CA ALA A 84 6.35 -5.37 8.09
C ALA A 84 4.84 -5.13 8.11
N ALA A 85 4.04 -6.20 7.96
CA ALA A 85 2.59 -6.15 8.10
C ALA A 85 2.16 -5.57 9.45
N ARG A 86 2.77 -6.06 10.54
CA ARG A 86 2.42 -5.59 11.89
C ARG A 86 2.75 -4.11 12.09
N ALA A 87 3.94 -3.68 11.65
CA ALA A 87 4.35 -2.28 11.74
C ALA A 87 3.40 -1.36 10.93
N ALA A 88 3.00 -1.77 9.73
CA ALA A 88 2.02 -1.02 8.93
C ALA A 88 0.64 -0.98 9.61
N VAL A 89 0.16 -2.09 10.17
CA VAL A 89 -1.11 -2.14 10.93
C VAL A 89 -1.08 -1.21 12.14
N ASP A 90 0.01 -1.21 12.91
CA ASP A 90 0.12 -0.37 14.11
C ASP A 90 0.16 1.12 13.72
N ALA A 91 0.88 1.48 12.65
CA ALA A 91 0.95 2.85 12.13
C ALA A 91 -0.42 3.35 11.59
N THR A 92 -1.07 2.53 10.77
CA THR A 92 -2.39 2.84 10.20
C THR A 92 -3.51 2.80 11.23
N GLY A 93 -3.43 1.95 12.26
CA GLY A 93 -4.40 1.92 13.35
C GLY A 93 -4.37 3.18 14.21
N ALA A 94 -3.18 3.72 14.48
CA ALA A 94 -3.02 5.00 15.16
C ALA A 94 -3.59 6.16 14.32
N ALA A 95 -3.39 6.13 13.00
CA ALA A 95 -3.99 7.08 12.06
C ALA A 95 -5.50 6.93 11.97
N GLY A 96 -6.01 5.70 11.85
CA GLY A 96 -7.42 5.38 11.80
C GLY A 96 -8.15 5.83 13.06
N ALA A 97 -7.56 5.68 14.26
CA ALA A 97 -8.15 6.23 15.49
C ALA A 97 -8.20 7.78 15.47
N ALA A 98 -7.20 8.43 14.89
CA ALA A 98 -7.16 9.90 14.78
C ALA A 98 -8.09 10.43 13.68
N LEU A 99 -8.18 9.74 12.55
CA LEU A 99 -9.05 10.06 11.41
C LEU A 99 -10.51 9.65 11.68
N ALA A 100 -10.75 8.57 12.43
CA ALA A 100 -12.09 8.15 12.86
C ALA A 100 -12.69 9.10 13.90
N ALA A 101 -11.84 9.77 14.71
CA ALA A 101 -12.27 10.89 15.54
C ALA A 101 -12.75 12.11 14.69
N LEU A 102 -12.41 12.13 13.39
CA LEU A 102 -12.82 13.16 12.43
C LEU A 102 -13.89 12.67 11.42
N ALA A 103 -14.08 11.36 11.23
CA ALA A 103 -15.08 10.77 10.35
C ALA A 103 -15.54 9.40 10.88
N ALA A 104 -16.82 9.24 11.18
CA ALA A 104 -17.40 7.99 11.67
C ALA A 104 -17.16 6.81 10.68
N ALA A 105 -16.18 5.94 10.99
CA ALA A 105 -15.78 4.82 10.14
C ALA A 105 -15.67 3.50 10.93
N ASP A 106 -16.76 3.10 11.58
CA ASP A 106 -16.85 1.89 12.42
C ASP A 106 -16.71 0.56 11.63
N ALA A 107 -17.06 0.55 10.34
CA ALA A 107 -17.04 -0.67 9.53
C ALA A 107 -15.62 -1.15 9.19
N ALA A 108 -14.66 -0.24 9.05
CA ALA A 108 -13.26 -0.52 8.77
C ALA A 108 -12.54 -1.14 9.99
N LEU A 109 -12.87 -0.65 11.19
CA LEU A 109 -12.29 -1.11 12.45
C LEU A 109 -12.76 -2.52 12.85
N ALA A 110 -14.00 -2.90 12.48
CA ALA A 110 -14.55 -4.23 12.74
C ALA A 110 -13.83 -5.34 11.94
N ALA A 111 -13.36 -5.03 10.72
CA ALA A 111 -12.55 -5.95 9.92
C ALA A 111 -11.14 -6.15 10.51
N VAL A 112 -10.54 -5.09 11.09
CA VAL A 112 -9.24 -5.17 11.78
C VAL A 112 -9.32 -6.02 13.06
N ARG A 113 -10.41 -5.89 13.82
CA ARG A 113 -10.59 -6.59 15.10
C ARG A 113 -10.90 -8.09 14.96
N THR A 114 -11.58 -8.50 13.90
CA THR A 114 -11.98 -9.90 13.67
C THR A 114 -10.85 -10.78 13.10
N VAL A 115 -9.78 -10.19 12.57
CA VAL A 115 -8.71 -10.93 11.85
C VAL A 115 -7.50 -11.25 12.74
N ARG A 116 -7.47 -10.80 14.00
CA ARG A 116 -6.45 -11.19 15.00
C ARG A 116 -6.32 -12.72 15.22
N ALA A 117 -7.26 -13.51 14.70
CA ALA A 117 -7.30 -14.97 14.79
C ALA A 117 -6.88 -15.73 13.51
N VAL A 118 -6.53 -15.06 12.39
CA VAL A 118 -6.18 -15.74 11.13
C VAL A 118 -4.91 -15.13 10.55
N GLY A 119 -3.85 -15.93 10.41
CA GLY A 119 -2.58 -15.69 9.70
C GLY A 119 -2.18 -14.23 9.42
N THR A 120 -1.02 -13.81 9.94
CA THR A 120 -0.46 -12.44 9.91
C THR A 120 -0.62 -11.66 8.58
N VAL A 121 -0.60 -12.31 7.42
CA VAL A 121 -0.81 -11.69 6.10
C VAL A 121 -2.27 -11.23 5.88
N ARG A 122 -3.26 -12.00 6.34
CA ARG A 122 -4.69 -11.63 6.25
C ARG A 122 -5.03 -10.44 7.14
N VAL A 123 -4.35 -10.30 8.29
CA VAL A 123 -4.44 -9.12 9.17
C VAL A 123 -3.97 -7.85 8.44
N ALA A 124 -2.87 -7.96 7.69
CA ALA A 124 -2.31 -6.85 6.94
C ALA A 124 -3.25 -6.38 5.81
N ILE A 125 -3.86 -7.34 5.10
CA ILE A 125 -4.88 -7.10 4.07
C ILE A 125 -6.09 -6.36 4.66
N ALA A 126 -6.56 -6.77 5.84
CA ALA A 126 -7.70 -6.14 6.51
C ALA A 126 -7.40 -4.72 7.00
N ALA A 127 -6.18 -4.46 7.49
CA ALA A 127 -5.74 -3.11 7.89
C ALA A 127 -5.56 -2.18 6.68
N HIS A 128 -5.02 -2.67 5.57
CA HIS A 128 -4.94 -1.92 4.33
C HIS A 128 -6.31 -1.64 3.72
N ALA A 129 -7.25 -2.59 3.79
CA ALA A 129 -8.64 -2.35 3.42
C ALA A 129 -9.33 -1.32 4.33
N ALA A 130 -8.97 -1.27 5.61
CA ALA A 130 -9.49 -0.27 6.56
C ALA A 130 -8.93 1.13 6.28
N LEU A 131 -7.63 1.25 5.95
CA LEU A 131 -7.02 2.49 5.49
C LEU A 131 -7.64 2.95 4.16
N ALA A 132 -7.83 2.02 3.23
CA ALA A 132 -8.48 2.26 1.95
C ALA A 132 -9.92 2.75 2.12
N ALA A 133 -10.66 2.22 3.09
CA ALA A 133 -12.01 2.69 3.41
C ALA A 133 -12.03 4.10 4.02
N ALA A 134 -11.10 4.41 4.93
CA ALA A 134 -10.98 5.74 5.52
C ALA A 134 -10.50 6.79 4.49
N GLY A 135 -9.60 6.41 3.58
CA GLY A 135 -9.11 7.27 2.50
C GLY A 135 -10.08 7.42 1.32
N ALA A 136 -10.88 6.40 1.00
CA ALA A 136 -11.87 6.44 -0.08
C ALA A 136 -12.94 7.54 0.14
N ALA A 137 -13.25 7.89 1.39
CA ALA A 137 -14.14 9.00 1.71
C ALA A 137 -13.57 10.36 1.27
N ARG A 138 -12.23 10.51 1.22
CA ARG A 138 -11.54 11.70 0.69
C ARG A 138 -11.25 11.60 -0.81
N ALA A 139 -10.99 10.41 -1.32
CA ALA A 139 -10.50 10.14 -2.69
C ALA A 139 -11.61 9.89 -3.74
N ASN A 140 -12.83 10.38 -3.55
CA ASN A 140 -14.01 10.04 -4.36
C ASN A 140 -14.34 8.52 -4.32
N PRO A 141 -15.30 8.10 -3.45
CA PRO A 141 -15.65 6.69 -3.27
C PRO A 141 -16.03 5.97 -4.57
N ALA A 142 -16.66 6.67 -5.52
CA ALA A 142 -17.09 6.05 -6.77
C ALA A 142 -15.91 5.67 -7.67
N ALA A 143 -14.93 6.56 -7.81
CA ALA A 143 -13.70 6.30 -8.57
C ALA A 143 -12.85 5.21 -7.92
N PHE A 144 -12.72 5.23 -6.59
CA PHE A 144 -12.02 4.20 -5.83
C PHE A 144 -12.62 2.80 -6.08
N TRP A 145 -13.93 2.63 -5.84
CA TRP A 145 -14.59 1.33 -6.00
C TRP A 145 -14.66 0.88 -7.46
N TRP A 146 -14.74 1.83 -8.41
CA TRP A 146 -14.60 1.50 -9.83
C TRP A 146 -13.22 0.89 -10.13
N ALA A 147 -12.14 1.46 -9.62
CA ALA A 147 -10.78 0.95 -9.84
C ALA A 147 -10.57 -0.43 -9.18
N VAL A 148 -11.14 -0.64 -7.98
CA VAL A 148 -11.15 -1.95 -7.32
C VAL A 148 -11.89 -3.00 -8.15
N ARG A 149 -13.04 -2.65 -8.73
CA ARG A 149 -13.78 -3.57 -9.63
C ARG A 149 -12.97 -3.89 -10.88
N LYS A 150 -12.25 -2.93 -11.46
CA LYS A 150 -11.34 -3.16 -12.59
C LYS A 150 -10.19 -4.08 -12.23
N ASP A 151 -9.60 -3.93 -11.05
CA ASP A 151 -8.62 -4.89 -10.53
C ASP A 151 -9.21 -6.30 -10.42
N CYS A 152 -10.42 -6.44 -9.85
CA CYS A 152 -11.11 -7.72 -9.73
C CYS A 152 -11.39 -8.36 -11.09
N LEU A 153 -11.74 -7.57 -12.12
CA LEU A 153 -11.92 -8.06 -13.49
C LEU A 153 -10.59 -8.53 -14.11
N ALA A 154 -9.50 -7.80 -13.89
CA ALA A 154 -8.18 -8.14 -14.43
C ALA A 154 -7.66 -9.49 -13.91
N VAL A 155 -8.00 -9.85 -12.67
CA VAL A 155 -7.65 -11.15 -12.07
C VAL A 155 -8.73 -12.23 -12.28
N GLY A 156 -10.01 -11.84 -12.39
CA GLY A 156 -11.14 -12.76 -12.53
C GLY A 156 -11.34 -13.29 -13.95
N GLY A 157 -10.81 -12.60 -14.97
CA GLY A 157 -10.81 -13.07 -16.36
C GLY A 157 -9.65 -13.99 -16.73
N ALA A 158 -8.75 -14.29 -15.78
CA ALA A 158 -7.51 -15.01 -16.05
C ALA A 158 -7.57 -16.48 -15.61
N ASP A 159 -8.07 -17.35 -16.48
CA ASP A 159 -7.55 -18.73 -16.60
C ASP A 159 -6.15 -18.64 -17.25
N ALA A 160 -5.14 -18.17 -16.52
CA ALA A 160 -3.80 -18.01 -17.08
C ALA A 160 -2.72 -18.16 -16.02
N ALA A 161 -2.29 -19.40 -15.81
CA ALA A 161 -1.05 -19.72 -15.11
C ALA A 161 0.12 -18.96 -15.77
N GLY A 162 0.88 -18.20 -14.97
CA GLY A 162 2.20 -17.67 -15.33
C GLY A 162 2.22 -16.29 -16.00
N ILE A 163 1.65 -16.14 -17.20
CA ILE A 163 1.82 -14.92 -18.03
C ILE A 163 1.04 -13.71 -17.44
N ALA A 164 -0.09 -13.95 -16.77
CA ALA A 164 -0.86 -12.89 -16.13
C ALA A 164 -0.09 -12.17 -15.00
N ARG A 165 0.80 -12.87 -14.27
CA ARG A 165 1.44 -12.31 -13.06
C ARG A 165 2.38 -11.13 -13.32
N LEU A 166 3.10 -11.14 -14.44
CA LEU A 166 3.99 -10.05 -14.85
C LEU A 166 3.20 -8.85 -15.41
N LEU A 167 2.08 -9.12 -16.09
CA LEU A 167 1.22 -8.07 -16.62
C LEU A 167 0.46 -7.31 -15.53
N LEU A 168 0.14 -7.96 -14.41
CA LEU A 168 -0.58 -7.33 -13.29
C LEU A 168 0.20 -6.17 -12.64
N ASP A 169 1.53 -6.26 -12.55
CA ASP A 169 2.34 -5.17 -11.99
C ASP A 169 2.55 -4.02 -12.98
N ALA A 170 2.32 -4.27 -14.27
CA ALA A 170 2.33 -3.27 -15.33
C ALA A 170 0.96 -2.57 -15.51
N LEU A 171 -0.04 -2.86 -14.68
CA LEU A 171 -1.34 -2.18 -14.73
C LEU A 171 -1.26 -0.82 -14.01
N PRO A 172 -1.56 0.30 -14.70
CA PRO A 172 -1.66 1.61 -14.05
C PRO A 172 -2.61 1.56 -12.86
N LEU A 173 -2.29 2.25 -11.77
CA LEU A 173 -3.06 2.15 -10.52
C LEU A 173 -4.55 2.51 -10.71
N TRP A 174 -4.85 3.42 -11.62
CA TRP A 174 -6.21 3.89 -11.93
C TRP A 174 -6.74 3.39 -13.28
N HIS A 175 -6.12 2.37 -13.91
CA HIS A 175 -6.58 1.78 -15.18
C HIS A 175 -6.81 2.82 -16.31
N GLY A 176 -5.99 3.88 -16.34
CA GLY A 176 -6.11 4.98 -17.31
C GLY A 176 -7.25 5.98 -17.03
N ALA A 177 -8.02 5.80 -15.94
CA ALA A 177 -8.95 6.82 -15.46
C ALA A 177 -8.22 7.96 -14.74
N GLU A 178 -8.94 9.07 -14.56
CA GLU A 178 -8.48 10.19 -13.75
C GLU A 178 -8.16 9.75 -12.32
N ASN A 179 -6.97 10.13 -11.83
CA ASN A 179 -6.52 9.86 -10.47
C ASN A 179 -7.17 10.88 -9.50
N PRO A 180 -8.10 10.47 -8.63
CA PRO A 180 -8.82 11.39 -7.75
C PRO A 180 -7.95 12.07 -6.68
N ILE A 181 -6.74 11.54 -6.43
CA ILE A 181 -5.80 12.06 -5.42
C ILE A 181 -4.56 12.68 -6.06
N LEU A 182 -4.64 13.05 -7.34
CA LEU A 182 -3.52 13.65 -8.07
C LEU A 182 -3.07 14.97 -7.43
N SER A 183 -4.00 15.77 -6.91
CA SER A 183 -3.71 17.00 -6.17
C SER A 183 -2.90 16.73 -4.90
N GLU A 184 -3.35 15.78 -4.08
CA GLU A 184 -2.70 15.39 -2.84
C GLU A 184 -1.30 14.84 -3.12
N TRP A 185 -1.18 13.98 -4.15
CA TRP A 185 0.11 13.45 -4.56
C TRP A 185 1.06 14.56 -5.05
N SER A 186 0.56 15.50 -5.85
CA SER A 186 1.39 16.59 -6.39
C SER A 186 1.88 17.54 -5.29
N ALA A 187 1.02 17.86 -4.33
CA ALA A 187 1.38 18.68 -3.17
C ALA A 187 2.42 17.96 -2.29
N LEU A 188 2.20 16.68 -2.00
CA LEU A 188 3.13 15.85 -1.23
C LEU A 188 4.49 15.75 -1.90
N ASN A 189 4.53 15.41 -3.19
CA ASN A 189 5.77 15.29 -3.95
C ASN A 189 6.55 16.62 -3.93
N THR A 190 5.85 17.74 -4.15
CA THR A 190 6.45 19.08 -4.07
C THR A 190 7.06 19.36 -2.69
N ALA A 191 6.36 18.98 -1.61
CA ALA A 191 6.85 19.18 -0.24
C ALA A 191 8.05 18.29 0.09
N LEU A 192 8.02 17.03 -0.32
CA LEU A 192 9.09 16.06 -0.07
C LEU A 192 10.34 16.34 -0.92
N GLY A 193 10.19 17.00 -2.07
CA GLY A 193 11.29 17.38 -2.95
C GLY A 193 11.95 18.73 -2.63
N GLN A 194 11.47 19.46 -1.62
CA GLN A 194 12.07 20.76 -1.27
C GLN A 194 13.52 20.61 -0.76
N PRO A 195 14.43 21.57 -1.06
CA PRO A 195 15.79 21.57 -0.50
C PRO A 195 15.84 21.64 1.03
N SER A 196 14.79 22.15 1.67
CA SER A 196 14.65 22.20 3.13
C SER A 196 14.36 20.83 3.74
N GLN A 197 14.01 19.83 2.93
CA GLN A 197 13.73 18.50 3.40
C GLN A 197 15.02 17.79 3.81
N LYS A 198 15.05 17.30 5.05
CA LYS A 198 16.25 16.65 5.62
C LYS A 198 16.43 15.20 5.18
N LEU A 199 15.35 14.58 4.71
CA LEU A 199 15.29 13.17 4.35
C LEU A 199 15.14 13.03 2.83
N ASP A 200 15.95 12.16 2.24
CA ASP A 200 15.90 11.88 0.81
C ASP A 200 14.78 10.85 0.52
N TRP A 201 13.62 11.34 0.09
CA TRP A 201 12.46 10.53 -0.28
C TRP A 201 12.44 10.14 -1.77
N SER A 202 13.50 10.44 -2.54
CA SER A 202 13.47 10.34 -3.99
C SER A 202 13.13 8.94 -4.50
N PHE A 203 13.65 7.87 -3.87
CA PHE A 203 13.28 6.50 -4.24
C PHE A 203 11.77 6.26 -4.09
N TRP A 204 11.18 6.63 -2.96
CA TRP A 204 9.77 6.35 -2.69
C TRP A 204 8.83 7.17 -3.58
N ILE A 205 9.23 8.39 -3.93
CA ILE A 205 8.54 9.21 -4.93
C ILE A 205 8.55 8.50 -6.27
N ALA A 206 9.74 8.15 -6.77
CA ALA A 206 9.88 7.47 -8.05
C ALA A 206 9.18 6.11 -8.07
N TRP A 207 9.23 5.35 -6.98
CA TRP A 207 8.54 4.08 -6.84
C TRP A 207 7.02 4.26 -6.89
N TYR A 208 6.46 5.24 -6.18
CA TYR A 208 5.01 5.46 -6.23
C TYR A 208 4.55 5.99 -7.59
N ASP A 209 5.32 6.87 -8.25
CA ASP A 209 5.06 7.28 -9.63
C ASP A 209 5.07 6.08 -10.59
N SER A 210 6.03 5.16 -10.41
CA SER A 210 6.12 3.92 -11.20
C SER A 210 4.87 3.03 -11.04
N VAL A 211 4.31 2.98 -9.84
CA VAL A 211 3.07 2.26 -9.52
C VAL A 211 1.85 2.94 -10.15
N LEU A 212 1.78 4.28 -10.09
CA LEU A 212 0.72 5.05 -10.72
C LEU A 212 0.64 4.78 -12.22
N GLU A 213 1.81 4.78 -12.89
CA GLU A 213 1.94 4.61 -14.33
C GLU A 213 1.88 3.15 -14.80
N GLY A 214 2.04 2.17 -13.90
CA GLY A 214 2.18 0.77 -14.29
C GLY A 214 3.51 0.48 -14.99
N LYS A 215 4.58 1.17 -14.60
CA LYS A 215 5.94 0.99 -15.14
C LYS A 215 6.87 0.50 -14.03
N PRO A 216 6.80 -0.79 -13.65
CA PRO A 216 7.52 -1.29 -12.48
C PRO A 216 9.03 -1.01 -12.58
N LEU A 217 9.63 -0.64 -11.44
CA LEU A 217 11.09 -0.46 -11.34
C LEU A 217 11.81 -1.82 -11.42
N ASN A 218 13.15 -1.78 -11.48
CA ASN A 218 13.99 -2.96 -11.54
C ASN A 218 13.67 -3.95 -10.38
N ALA A 219 13.30 -5.19 -10.73
CA ALA A 219 12.84 -6.18 -9.76
C ALA A 219 13.94 -6.63 -8.79
N ASP A 220 15.18 -6.75 -9.24
CA ASP A 220 16.32 -7.15 -8.38
C ASP A 220 16.63 -6.07 -7.34
N MET A 221 16.58 -4.80 -7.76
CA MET A 221 16.70 -3.65 -6.87
C MET A 221 15.60 -3.62 -5.81
N LEU A 222 14.33 -3.78 -6.21
CA LEU A 222 13.22 -3.82 -5.26
C LEU A 222 13.36 -5.01 -4.29
N ALA A 223 13.82 -6.15 -4.79
CA ALA A 223 14.05 -7.34 -3.97
C ALA A 223 15.25 -7.18 -3.03
N GLU A 224 16.26 -6.39 -3.39
CA GLU A 224 17.37 -6.02 -2.51
C GLU A 224 16.91 -5.06 -1.40
N ILE A 225 16.12 -4.03 -1.75
CA ILE A 225 15.50 -3.10 -0.78
C ILE A 225 14.59 -3.85 0.21
N ALA A 226 13.76 -4.78 -0.28
CA ALA A 226 12.88 -5.61 0.55
C ALA A 226 13.65 -6.46 1.57
N ARG A 227 14.91 -6.80 1.28
CA ARG A 227 15.79 -7.63 2.12
C ARG A 227 16.69 -6.82 3.05
N ILE A 228 16.59 -5.48 3.06
CA ILE A 228 17.23 -4.67 4.10
C ILE A 228 16.78 -5.20 5.46
N LYS A 229 17.76 -5.54 6.31
CA LYS A 229 17.51 -6.20 7.59
C LYS A 229 16.72 -5.30 8.52
N ASP A 230 15.86 -5.90 9.34
CA ASP A 230 15.01 -5.16 10.29
C ASP A 230 15.80 -4.22 11.20
N GLU A 231 17.02 -4.61 11.61
CA GLU A 231 17.86 -3.77 12.46
C GLU A 231 18.25 -2.44 11.81
N ASP A 232 18.28 -2.36 10.47
CA ASP A 232 18.52 -1.09 9.77
C ASP A 232 17.28 -0.19 9.74
N TRP A 233 16.08 -0.78 9.76
CA TRP A 233 14.83 -0.02 9.86
C TRP A 233 14.65 0.58 11.25
N ASP A 234 15.15 -0.10 12.29
CA ASP A 234 15.09 0.36 13.68
C ASP A 234 16.09 1.50 13.99
N LYS A 235 17.06 1.76 13.10
CA LYS A 235 18.02 2.87 13.23
C LYS A 235 17.45 4.25 12.87
N GLY A 236 16.22 4.30 12.38
CA GLY A 236 15.52 5.54 12.02
C GLY A 236 15.59 5.91 10.54
N GLU A 237 14.72 6.83 10.14
CA GLU A 237 14.42 7.12 8.73
C GLU A 237 15.62 7.58 7.92
N ALA A 238 16.46 8.45 8.48
CA ALA A 238 17.63 8.98 7.76
C ALA A 238 18.58 7.87 7.29
N ILE A 239 18.84 6.87 8.14
CA ILE A 239 19.78 5.79 7.86
C ILE A 239 19.20 4.86 6.79
N VAL A 240 17.94 4.44 6.95
CA VAL A 240 17.33 3.51 6.01
C VAL A 240 17.01 4.15 4.66
N LEU A 241 16.57 5.41 4.62
CA LEU A 241 16.37 6.14 3.37
C LEU A 241 17.71 6.33 2.63
N SER A 242 18.79 6.66 3.34
CA SER A 242 20.12 6.74 2.73
C SER A 242 20.52 5.40 2.10
N ARG A 243 20.33 4.29 2.80
CA ARG A 243 20.64 2.94 2.29
C ARG A 243 19.77 2.56 1.09
N ILE A 244 18.48 2.89 1.11
CA ILE A 244 17.56 2.66 0.00
C ILE A 244 18.01 3.42 -1.25
N ASN A 245 18.34 4.71 -1.10
CA ASN A 245 18.79 5.53 -2.22
C ASN A 245 20.17 5.08 -2.75
N GLU A 246 21.06 4.58 -1.90
CA GLU A 246 22.31 3.96 -2.34
C GLU A 246 22.06 2.72 -3.21
N ILE A 247 21.17 1.81 -2.77
CA ILE A 247 20.77 0.66 -3.58
C ILE A 247 20.17 1.14 -4.90
N TRP A 248 19.21 2.07 -4.86
CA TRP A 248 18.54 2.57 -6.06
C TRP A 248 19.51 3.14 -7.10
N ARG A 249 20.44 4.01 -6.67
CA ARG A 249 21.43 4.63 -7.57
C ARG A 249 22.34 3.60 -8.25
N ARG A 250 22.70 2.51 -7.57
CA ARG A 250 23.54 1.45 -8.17
C ARG A 250 22.88 0.74 -9.35
N TYR A 251 21.55 0.70 -9.41
CA TYR A 251 20.81 0.09 -10.52
C TYR A 251 20.39 1.11 -11.60
N GLN A 252 20.76 2.39 -11.45
CA GLN A 252 20.57 3.43 -12.46
C GLN A 252 21.82 3.66 -13.33
N LEU A 253 22.97 3.10 -12.93
CA LEU A 253 24.26 3.16 -13.62
C LEU A 253 24.43 1.96 -14.56
#